data_AF-A0A3D2HWS5-F1
#
_entry.id   AF-A0A3D2HWS5-F1
#
_cell.length_a   1.000
_cell.length_b   1.000
_cell.length_c   1.000
_cell.angle_alpha   90.00
_cell.angle_beta   90.00
_cell.angle_gamma   90.00
#
_symmetry.space_group_name_H-M   'P 1'
#
loop_
_entity.id
_entity.type
_entity.pdbx_description
1 polymer ?
#
loop_
_entity_poly.entity_id
_entity_poly.type
_entity_poly.pdbx_seq_one_letter_code
_entity_poly.pdbx_strand_id
1 'polypeptide(L)'
;MRLFPILLSLTAILLSGCAGDARPEPTETTAITQPTAPAPSVPETTGTGEPQLMALTDTQAEAEKLARQYGITLVSWQDGLALFFTEEDPESVVLRGAKNGWPELSINYQRELF
;
A
#
# COMPACT_ATOMS: atom_id res chain seq x y z
N MET A 1 -40.69 -20.03 -15.05
CA MET A 1 -39.86 -20.83 -14.12
C MET A 1 -39.46 -19.91 -12.96
N ARG A 2 -40.38 -19.58 -12.05
CA ARG A 2 -40.58 -20.18 -10.71
C ARG A 2 -39.30 -20.35 -9.87
N LEU A 3 -38.98 -19.25 -9.17
CA LEU A 3 -38.59 -19.12 -7.76
C LEU A 3 -38.35 -20.46 -7.03
N PHE A 4 -37.10 -20.71 -6.60
CA PHE A 4 -36.80 -21.76 -5.64
C PHE A 4 -36.92 -21.21 -4.20
N PRO A 5 -37.71 -21.86 -3.33
CA PRO A 5 -38.00 -21.39 -1.98
C PRO A 5 -36.98 -21.87 -0.94
N ILE A 6 -36.93 -21.06 0.11
CA ILE A 6 -36.33 -21.26 1.42
C ILE A 6 -36.97 -22.47 2.13
N LEU A 7 -36.15 -23.33 2.76
CA LEU A 7 -36.50 -24.22 3.90
C LEU A 7 -35.18 -24.59 4.61
N LEU A 8 -34.88 -24.03 5.80
CA LEU A 8 -35.26 -24.47 7.15
C LEU A 8 -34.42 -25.64 7.72
N SER A 9 -33.49 -25.31 8.63
CA SER A 9 -33.29 -25.94 9.96
C SER A 9 -32.21 -25.13 10.71
N LEU A 10 -32.45 -24.33 11.77
CA LEU A 10 -32.78 -24.69 13.17
C LEU A 10 -31.91 -25.89 13.63
N THR A 11 -31.07 -25.91 14.67
CA THR A 11 -30.89 -25.25 15.99
C THR A 11 -29.51 -25.75 16.49
N ALA A 12 -28.72 -25.12 17.38
CA ALA A 12 -29.02 -24.89 18.78
C ALA A 12 -27.91 -24.03 19.43
N ILE A 13 -28.36 -23.11 20.28
CA ILE A 13 -27.58 -22.23 21.15
C ILE A 13 -27.32 -23.01 22.44
N LEU A 14 -26.06 -23.16 22.85
CA LEU A 14 -25.74 -23.54 24.22
C LEU A 14 -25.33 -22.27 24.99
N LEU A 15 -26.26 -21.84 25.85
CA LEU A 15 -25.99 -20.94 26.95
C LEU A 15 -25.02 -21.60 27.92
N SER A 16 -23.94 -20.92 28.27
CA SER A 16 -23.32 -21.08 29.58
C SER A 16 -23.16 -19.69 30.19
N GLY A 17 -24.05 -19.37 31.11
CA GLY A 17 -23.91 -18.21 31.98
C GLY A 17 -22.86 -18.48 33.05
N CYS A 18 -22.09 -17.45 33.40
CA CYS A 18 -21.45 -17.34 34.70
C CYS A 18 -21.97 -16.05 35.33
N ALA A 19 -22.83 -16.20 36.33
CA ALA A 19 -23.13 -15.15 37.28
C ALA A 19 -21.94 -15.06 38.25
N GLY A 20 -21.35 -13.86 38.34
CA GLY A 20 -20.29 -13.52 39.29
C GLY A 20 -20.41 -12.04 39.59
N ASP A 21 -21.18 -11.75 40.62
CA ASP A 21 -21.47 -10.42 41.16
C ASP A 21 -20.25 -9.90 41.97
N ALA A 22 -19.75 -8.71 41.63
CA ALA A 22 -19.05 -7.83 42.57
C ALA A 22 -18.92 -6.42 41.97
N ARG A 23 -19.50 -5.43 42.66
CA ARG A 23 -19.38 -3.98 42.44
C ARG A 23 -19.30 -3.32 43.85
N PRO A 24 -18.65 -2.16 44.10
CA PRO A 24 -17.47 -1.51 43.50
C PRO A 24 -16.44 -0.87 44.51
N GLU A 25 -15.31 -0.36 43.96
CA GLU A 25 -14.47 0.83 44.35
C GLU A 25 -13.69 0.84 45.69
N PRO A 26 -12.62 1.67 45.89
CA PRO A 26 -11.81 2.51 44.97
C PRO A 26 -10.27 2.42 45.17
N THR A 27 -9.52 3.15 44.32
CA THR A 27 -8.14 3.65 44.53
C THR A 27 -6.99 2.67 44.32
N GLU A 28 -6.31 2.77 43.18
CA GLU A 28 -4.91 3.20 43.17
C GLU A 28 -4.47 3.60 41.76
N THR A 29 -4.04 4.86 41.66
CA THR A 29 -3.22 5.40 40.58
C THR A 29 -2.05 4.48 40.30
N THR A 30 -1.95 3.95 39.09
CA THR A 30 -0.66 3.69 38.44
C THR A 30 -0.85 3.91 36.96
N ALA A 31 -0.25 4.99 36.47
CA ALA A 31 -0.08 5.24 35.06
C ALA A 31 0.71 4.07 34.46
N ILE A 32 0.10 3.34 33.52
CA ILE A 32 0.84 2.47 32.61
C ILE A 32 0.48 2.91 31.20
N THR A 33 1.42 3.65 30.64
CA THR A 33 1.54 4.08 29.25
C THR A 33 1.10 2.96 28.31
N GLN A 34 0.08 3.27 27.49
CA GLN A 34 -0.28 2.50 26.31
C GLN A 34 0.98 2.33 25.44
N PRO A 35 1.45 1.11 25.13
CA PRO A 35 2.35 0.95 24.01
C PRO A 35 1.48 1.14 22.76
N THR A 36 1.25 2.39 22.38
CA THR A 36 0.83 2.74 21.03
C THR A 36 1.97 2.24 20.15
N ALA A 37 1.78 1.06 19.56
CA ALA A 37 2.64 0.59 18.50
C ALA A 37 2.75 1.75 17.49
N PRO A 38 3.97 2.22 17.17
CA PRO A 38 4.11 3.20 16.11
C PRO A 38 3.44 2.60 14.87
N ALA A 39 2.49 3.33 14.28
CA ALA A 39 2.05 3.04 12.93
C ALA A 39 3.32 2.86 12.08
N PRO A 40 3.40 1.85 11.20
CA PRO A 40 4.54 1.75 10.30
C PRO A 40 4.57 3.05 9.49
N SER A 41 5.49 3.93 9.82
CA SER A 41 5.89 5.02 8.95
C SER A 41 6.36 4.32 7.68
N VAL A 42 5.53 4.33 6.64
CA VAL A 42 5.95 4.01 5.30
C VAL A 42 7.14 4.95 5.06
N PRO A 43 8.38 4.43 4.89
CA PRO A 43 9.48 5.32 4.59
C PRO A 43 9.09 6.00 3.27
N GLU A 44 8.95 7.32 3.31
CA GLU A 44 8.98 8.14 2.11
C GLU A 44 10.34 7.87 1.48
N THR A 45 10.38 6.84 0.62
CA THR A 45 11.56 6.45 -0.14
C THR A 45 11.59 7.39 -1.32
N THR A 46 11.89 8.65 -1.03
CA THR A 46 12.04 9.72 -2.00
C THR A 46 13.48 9.65 -2.46
N GLY A 47 13.74 9.00 -3.60
CA GLY A 47 15.06 9.05 -4.24
C GLY A 47 15.44 10.50 -4.54
N THR A 48 16.65 10.92 -4.14
CA THR A 48 17.13 12.32 -4.25
C THR A 48 17.46 12.77 -5.68
N GLY A 49 17.12 12.00 -6.70
CA GLY A 49 17.41 12.29 -8.11
C GLY A 49 16.24 12.94 -8.83
N GLU A 50 16.52 13.78 -9.84
CA GLU A 50 15.46 14.31 -10.70
C GLU A 50 14.74 13.17 -11.44
N PRO A 51 13.40 13.12 -11.40
CA PRO A 51 12.66 12.02 -12.01
C PRO A 51 12.75 12.09 -13.53
N GLN A 52 13.37 11.08 -14.13
CA GLN A 52 13.58 10.95 -15.57
C GLN A 52 12.55 10.06 -16.24
N LEU A 53 11.90 9.19 -15.48
CA LEU A 53 10.93 8.19 -15.94
C LEU A 53 9.62 8.33 -15.17
N MET A 54 8.53 7.88 -15.78
CA MET A 54 7.21 7.86 -15.16
C MET A 54 6.40 6.62 -15.57
N ALA A 55 5.44 6.23 -14.74
CA ALA A 55 4.46 5.20 -15.03
C ALA A 55 3.13 5.47 -14.33
N LEU A 56 2.04 4.93 -14.88
CA LEU A 56 0.76 4.88 -14.19
C LEU A 56 0.69 3.59 -13.38
N THR A 57 0.34 3.70 -12.10
CA THR A 57 0.15 2.55 -11.20
C THR A 57 -1.03 2.78 -10.26
N ASP A 58 -1.74 1.72 -9.87
CA ASP A 58 -2.94 1.87 -9.02
C ASP A 58 -2.56 2.14 -7.56
N THR A 59 -1.39 1.64 -7.13
CA THR A 59 -0.88 1.81 -5.76
C THR A 59 0.61 2.13 -5.72
N GLN A 60 1.05 2.72 -4.61
CA GLN A 60 2.48 2.91 -4.33
C GLN A 60 3.24 1.56 -4.28
N ALA A 61 2.61 0.50 -3.75
CA ALA A 61 3.24 -0.82 -3.68
C ALA A 61 3.53 -1.42 -5.08
N GLU A 62 2.65 -1.17 -6.05
CA GLU A 62 2.89 -1.51 -7.45
C GLU A 62 4.02 -0.69 -8.06
N ALA A 63 4.09 0.62 -7.76
CA ALA A 63 5.19 1.48 -8.19
C ALA A 63 6.54 0.97 -7.66
N GLU A 64 6.60 0.57 -6.39
CA GLU A 64 7.82 -0.01 -5.81
C GLU A 64 8.19 -1.37 -6.43
N LYS A 65 7.18 -2.20 -6.73
CA LYS A 65 7.40 -3.47 -7.44
C LYS A 65 7.97 -3.21 -8.83
N LEU A 66 7.46 -2.21 -9.53
CA LEU A 66 7.95 -1.78 -10.84
C LEU A 66 9.38 -1.26 -10.74
N ALA A 67 9.68 -0.42 -9.75
CA ALA A 67 11.02 0.08 -9.46
C ALA A 67 12.03 -1.06 -9.31
N ARG A 68 11.71 -2.05 -8.47
CA ARG A 68 12.54 -3.25 -8.28
C ARG A 68 12.69 -4.08 -9.54
N GLN A 69 11.62 -4.24 -10.32
CA GLN A 69 11.64 -5.00 -11.57
C GLN A 69 12.58 -4.38 -12.60
N TYR A 70 12.57 -3.05 -12.71
CA TYR A 70 13.39 -2.32 -13.67
C TYR A 70 14.81 -2.00 -13.17
N GLY A 71 15.06 -2.14 -11.86
CA GLY A 71 16.32 -1.73 -11.24
C GLY A 71 16.45 -0.21 -11.12
N ILE A 72 15.33 0.51 -11.00
CA ILE A 72 15.25 1.96 -10.89
C ILE A 72 14.76 2.37 -9.51
N THR A 73 14.89 3.66 -9.18
CA THR A 73 14.52 4.20 -7.87
C THR A 73 13.19 4.95 -7.97
N LEU A 74 12.22 4.61 -7.12
CA LEU A 74 11.01 5.43 -6.97
C LEU A 74 11.40 6.77 -6.34
N VAL A 75 11.03 7.87 -6.99
CA VAL A 75 11.24 9.23 -6.50
C VAL A 75 9.98 9.72 -5.81
N SER A 76 8.82 9.56 -6.44
CA SER A 76 7.54 9.91 -5.84
C SER A 76 6.40 9.09 -6.43
N TRP A 77 5.32 8.97 -5.66
CA TRP A 77 4.06 8.42 -6.11
C TRP A 77 2.92 9.31 -5.62
N GLN A 78 2.09 9.80 -6.53
CA GLN A 78 0.94 10.64 -6.19
C GLN A 78 -0.15 10.47 -7.24
N ASP A 79 -1.40 10.27 -6.78
CA ASP A 79 -2.60 10.20 -7.62
C ASP A 79 -2.48 9.24 -8.82
N GLY A 80 -1.84 8.09 -8.60
CA GLY A 80 -1.64 7.06 -9.61
C GLY A 80 -0.49 7.31 -10.58
N LEU A 81 0.27 8.40 -10.41
CA LEU A 81 1.48 8.69 -11.16
C LEU A 81 2.72 8.35 -10.31
N ALA A 82 3.53 7.41 -10.80
CA ALA A 82 4.82 7.09 -10.25
C ALA A 82 5.92 7.80 -11.04
N LEU A 83 6.85 8.45 -10.35
CA LEU A 83 8.03 9.07 -10.92
C LEU A 83 9.29 8.33 -10.46
N PHE A 84 10.21 8.07 -11.38
CA PHE A 84 11.40 7.27 -11.12
C PHE A 84 12.68 7.96 -11.58
N PHE A 85 13.76 7.65 -10.87
CA PHE A 85 15.12 8.00 -11.20
C PHE A 85 15.88 6.74 -11.66
N THR A 86 16.75 6.90 -12.64
CA THR A 86 17.65 5.85 -13.15
C THR A 86 19.05 6.43 -13.33
N GLU A 87 20.08 5.62 -13.07
CA GLU A 87 21.48 5.94 -13.41
C GLU A 87 21.82 5.57 -14.86
N GLU A 88 21.01 4.70 -15.48
CA GLU A 88 21.11 4.32 -16.88
C GLU A 88 20.43 5.35 -17.79
N ASP A 89 20.78 5.32 -19.09
CA ASP A 89 20.06 6.07 -20.12
C ASP A 89 18.55 5.74 -20.10
N PRO A 90 17.66 6.74 -19.92
CA PRO A 90 16.22 6.50 -19.79
C PRO A 90 15.58 5.80 -20.99
N GLU A 91 16.01 6.11 -22.21
CA GLU A 91 15.51 5.45 -23.43
C GLU A 91 15.83 3.95 -23.42
N SER A 92 17.06 3.60 -23.03
CA SER A 92 17.52 2.23 -22.92
C SER A 92 16.69 1.42 -21.90
N VAL A 93 16.32 2.03 -20.77
CA VAL A 93 15.46 1.39 -19.76
C VAL A 93 14.06 1.10 -20.30
N VAL A 94 13.45 2.07 -20.99
CA VAL A 94 12.12 1.91 -21.62
C VAL A 94 12.15 0.82 -22.68
N LEU A 95 13.15 0.83 -23.56
CA LEU A 95 13.32 -0.19 -24.61
C LEU A 95 13.52 -1.59 -24.03
N ARG A 96 14.27 -1.71 -22.93
CA ARG A 96 14.44 -2.98 -22.22
C ARG A 96 13.11 -3.50 -21.67
N GLY A 97 12.30 -2.62 -21.09
CA GLY A 97 10.95 -2.93 -20.63
C GLY A 97 10.07 -3.51 -21.72
N ALA A 98 9.99 -2.81 -22.86
CA ALA A 98 9.21 -3.23 -24.01
C ALA A 98 9.66 -4.60 -24.57
N LYS A 99 10.98 -4.82 -24.69
CA LYS A 99 11.55 -6.10 -25.14
C LYS A 99 11.19 -7.28 -24.23
N ASN A 100 11.08 -7.03 -22.92
CA ASN A 100 10.77 -8.05 -21.93
C ASN A 100 9.26 -8.21 -21.65
N GLY A 101 8.40 -7.41 -22.30
CA GLY A 101 6.96 -7.40 -22.05
C GLY A 101 6.60 -6.93 -20.63
N TRP A 102 7.39 -6.03 -20.06
CA TRP A 102 7.17 -5.48 -18.73
C TRP A 102 6.17 -4.31 -18.78
N PRO A 103 5.57 -3.92 -17.63
CA PRO A 103 4.67 -2.77 -17.57
C PRO A 103 5.38 -1.50 -18.07
N GLU A 104 4.65 -0.66 -18.80
CA GLU A 104 5.22 0.44 -19.57
C GLU A 104 5.82 1.55 -18.68
N LEU A 105 6.99 2.04 -19.08
CA LEU A 105 7.62 3.26 -18.57
C LEU A 105 7.65 4.30 -19.69
N SER A 106 7.50 5.56 -19.32
CA SER A 106 7.62 6.70 -20.22
C SER A 106 8.71 7.66 -19.74
N ILE A 107 9.33 8.39 -20.66
CA ILE A 107 10.30 9.45 -20.32
C ILE A 107 9.56 10.67 -19.80
N ASN A 108 10.03 11.18 -18.66
CA ASN A 108 9.54 12.42 -18.05
C ASN A 108 10.21 13.64 -18.68
N TYR A 109 9.61 14.17 -19.74
CA TYR A 109 10.08 15.41 -20.37
C TYR A 109 9.73 16.63 -19.53
N GLN A 110 10.62 17.00 -18.61
CA GLN A 110 10.54 18.31 -17.95
C GLN A 110 10.99 19.39 -18.94
N ARG A 111 10.09 20.32 -19.27
CA ARG A 111 10.44 21.50 -20.08
C ARG A 111 10.76 22.64 -19.13
N GLU A 112 12.01 23.09 -19.12
CA GLU A 112 12.37 24.37 -18.51
C GLU A 112 11.78 25.50 -19.36
N LEU A 113 10.90 26.31 -18.76
CA LEU A 113 10.41 27.56 -19.37
C LEU A 113 11.33 28.68 -18.89
N PHE A 114 12.18 29.19 -19.79
CA PHE A 114 13.08 30.32 -19.56
C PHE A 114 12.40 31.67 -19.81
#